data_AF-A2ZJZ6-F1
#
_entry.id   AF-A2ZJZ6-F1
#
_cell.length_a   1.000
_cell.length_b   1.000
_cell.length_c   1.000
_cell.angle_alpha   90.00
_cell.angle_beta   90.00
_cell.angle_gamma   90.00
#
_symmetry.space_group_name_H-M   'P 1'
#
loop_
_entity.id
_entity.type
_entity.pdbx_description
1 polymer ?
#
loop_
_entity_poly.entity_id
_entity_poly.type
_entity_poly.pdbx_seq_one_letter_code
_entity_poly.pdbx_strand_id
1 'polypeptide(L)'
;MYKQTADAVMCILLPDSETAAFRTKGGLLYVDEWNSLQHPVASAFLAAVYSDYMQSSRKTELSCSGQGFSPSDLRKFAKSQADYLLGSNPMKISCLVGYGDRYPERVHHRGTSIPEDVDTGMDLIESYEIPMDCLIPCKFWRNSNMRLLIRRFGVAEMNCETCQLKELELEPREIKDVLRCILHTIFFHRTLSLVRPKDVDCDFFEITYVQCGLPELEKEVDEKINQFVAWVEKHPNRSSQVCLSFFDEKNKLPSWFGNKTERIYWEQWFINLHVISPKRHGKSHSSKALTNIGGQALEESSSRRAALESSIHEVLFQIINFANEKKDHIPPIPDRIFNHEISIPSTN
;
A
#
# COMPACT_ATOMS: atom_id res chain seq x y z
N MET A 1 15.86 22.36 18.00
CA MET A 1 15.97 21.05 17.35
C MET A 1 15.29 21.04 15.98
N TYR A 2 13.95 21.00 15.88
CA TYR A 2 13.23 20.87 14.59
C TYR A 2 13.59 21.90 13.52
N LYS A 3 13.68 23.19 13.87
CA LYS A 3 14.09 24.25 12.93
C LYS A 3 15.49 24.02 12.37
N GLN A 4 16.46 23.66 13.22
CA GLN A 4 17.84 23.43 12.77
C GLN A 4 17.92 22.23 11.83
N THR A 5 17.17 21.16 12.10
CA THR A 5 17.07 20.00 11.20
C THR A 5 16.44 20.40 9.86
N ALA A 6 15.36 21.19 9.87
CA ALA A 6 14.74 21.66 8.64
C ALA A 6 15.70 22.53 7.82
N ASP A 7 16.40 23.48 8.46
CA ASP A 7 17.40 24.33 7.82
C ASP A 7 18.53 23.46 7.20
N ALA A 8 19.03 22.46 7.92
CA ALA A 8 20.07 21.55 7.43
C ALA A 8 19.60 20.71 6.23
N VAL A 9 18.36 20.19 6.26
CA VAL A 9 17.77 19.47 5.12
C VAL A 9 17.70 20.39 3.91
N MET A 10 17.20 21.62 4.05
CA MET A 10 17.11 22.56 2.94
C MET A 10 18.48 22.87 2.31
N CYS A 11 19.54 22.98 3.12
CA CYS A 11 20.89 23.17 2.61
C CYS A 11 21.36 21.99 1.74
N ILE A 12 21.07 20.75 2.14
CA ILE A 12 21.41 19.55 1.35
C ILE A 12 20.70 19.55 -0.02
N LEU A 13 19.50 20.15 -0.09
CA LEU A 13 18.68 20.21 -1.31
C LEU A 13 19.13 21.28 -2.31
N LEU A 14 19.93 22.26 -1.90
CA LEU A 14 20.35 23.35 -2.77
C LEU A 14 21.65 22.97 -3.51
N PRO A 15 21.70 23.06 -4.85
CA PRO A 15 22.81 22.53 -5.64
C PRO A 15 24.13 23.29 -5.42
N ASP A 16 24.04 24.60 -5.15
CA ASP A 16 25.22 25.44 -4.93
C ASP A 16 25.67 25.45 -3.46
N SER A 17 25.03 24.67 -2.58
CA SER A 17 25.42 24.57 -1.18
C SER A 17 26.62 23.63 -0.99
N GLU A 18 27.50 23.93 -0.05
CA GLU A 18 28.63 23.06 0.30
C GLU A 18 28.19 21.67 0.78
N THR A 19 26.99 21.54 1.35
CA THR A 19 26.43 20.26 1.83
C THR A 19 25.49 19.61 0.82
N ALA A 20 25.50 20.08 -0.43
CA ALA A 20 24.62 19.59 -1.48
C ALA A 20 24.72 18.07 -1.66
N ALA A 21 23.56 17.40 -1.64
CA ALA A 21 23.48 15.99 -1.97
C ALA A 21 23.84 15.73 -3.44
N PHE A 22 24.23 14.49 -3.73
CA PHE A 22 24.58 14.06 -5.07
C PHE A 22 23.40 14.18 -6.06
N ARG A 23 23.72 14.50 -7.32
CA ARG A 23 22.75 14.63 -8.41
C ARG A 23 23.23 13.89 -9.65
N THR A 24 22.29 13.39 -10.44
CA THR A 24 22.60 12.82 -11.76
C THR A 24 23.13 13.91 -12.70
N LYS A 25 23.74 13.51 -13.82
CA LYS A 25 24.19 14.46 -14.86
C LYS A 25 23.05 15.34 -15.39
N GLY A 26 21.80 14.86 -15.31
CA GLY A 26 20.62 15.60 -15.72
C GLY A 26 20.02 16.50 -14.62
N GLY A 27 20.59 16.54 -13.42
CA GLY A 27 20.16 17.42 -12.33
C GLY A 27 19.12 16.84 -11.36
N LEU A 28 18.79 15.54 -11.48
CA LEU A 28 17.90 14.86 -10.54
C LEU A 28 18.63 14.60 -9.22
N LEU A 29 18.01 14.93 -8.09
CA LEU A 29 18.49 14.56 -6.76
C LEU A 29 18.49 13.04 -6.63
N TYR A 30 19.67 12.47 -6.39
CA TYR A 30 19.85 11.03 -6.34
C TYR A 30 20.37 10.63 -4.96
N VAL A 31 19.49 10.02 -4.18
CA VAL A 31 19.74 9.61 -2.78
C VAL A 31 19.97 8.11 -2.70
N ASP A 32 19.16 7.34 -3.42
CA ASP A 32 19.21 5.88 -3.43
C ASP A 32 18.96 5.37 -4.87
N GLU A 33 19.61 4.25 -5.19
CA GLU A 33 19.36 3.49 -6.43
C GLU A 33 17.95 2.91 -6.45
N TRP A 34 17.39 2.62 -5.26
CA TRP A 34 16.02 2.15 -5.12
C TRP A 34 15.08 3.33 -4.87
N ASN A 35 13.95 3.36 -5.59
CA ASN A 35 12.98 4.47 -5.51
C ASN A 35 13.58 5.84 -5.85
N SER A 36 14.43 5.90 -6.89
CA SER A 36 15.16 7.11 -7.28
C SER A 36 14.27 8.32 -7.58
N LEU A 37 12.96 8.14 -7.81
CA LEU A 37 12.00 9.24 -7.96
C LEU A 37 11.32 9.67 -6.64
N GLN A 38 11.22 8.79 -5.64
CA GLN A 38 10.53 9.08 -4.38
C GLN A 38 11.23 10.22 -3.62
N HIS A 39 12.55 10.17 -3.52
CA HIS A 39 13.34 11.19 -2.85
C HIS A 39 13.25 12.57 -3.51
N PRO A 40 13.52 12.74 -4.83
CA PRO A 40 13.39 14.03 -5.48
C PRO A 40 11.97 14.61 -5.42
N VAL A 41 10.91 13.80 -5.52
CA VAL A 41 9.52 14.28 -5.36
C VAL A 41 9.28 14.81 -3.94
N ALA A 42 9.63 14.03 -2.91
CA ALA A 42 9.47 14.44 -1.52
C ALA A 42 10.30 15.68 -1.19
N SER A 43 11.54 15.75 -1.68
CA SER A 43 12.42 16.90 -1.52
C SER A 43 11.90 18.14 -2.21
N ALA A 44 11.32 18.01 -3.42
CA ALA A 44 10.69 19.13 -4.12
C ALA A 44 9.51 19.70 -3.32
N PHE A 45 8.67 18.82 -2.77
CA PHE A 45 7.56 19.22 -1.90
C PHE A 45 8.07 19.96 -0.65
N LEU A 46 9.05 19.40 0.06
CA LEU A 46 9.61 20.01 1.26
C LEU A 46 10.24 21.38 0.98
N ALA A 47 10.98 21.52 -0.12
CA ALA A 47 11.58 22.81 -0.52
C ALA A 47 10.51 23.85 -0.88
N ALA A 48 9.42 23.46 -1.55
CA ALA A 48 8.31 24.34 -1.86
C ALA A 48 7.60 24.84 -0.58
N VAL A 49 7.30 23.93 0.35
CA VAL A 49 6.69 24.27 1.65
C VAL A 49 7.61 25.17 2.48
N TYR A 50 8.92 24.89 2.50
CA TYR A 50 9.88 25.70 3.25
C TYR A 50 10.03 27.09 2.63
N SER A 51 10.00 27.22 1.30
CA SER A 51 9.95 28.53 0.62
C SER A 51 8.74 29.35 1.09
N ASP A 52 7.56 28.74 1.13
CA ASP A 52 6.33 29.42 1.56
C ASP A 52 6.39 29.80 3.05
N TYR A 53 6.99 28.95 3.88
CA TYR A 53 7.30 29.27 5.28
C TYR A 53 8.26 30.46 5.42
N MET A 54 9.33 30.53 4.63
CA MET A 54 10.25 31.66 4.68
C MET A 54 9.55 32.97 4.34
N GLN A 55 8.67 32.95 3.33
CA GLN A 55 7.87 34.11 2.94
C GLN A 55 6.90 34.54 4.05
N SER A 56 6.13 33.60 4.62
CA SER A 56 5.13 33.91 5.65
C SER A 56 5.76 34.37 6.98
N SER A 57 6.94 33.85 7.32
CA SER A 57 7.70 34.21 8.52
C SER A 57 8.64 35.41 8.34
N ARG A 58 8.67 36.03 7.15
CA ARG A 58 9.59 37.14 6.80
C ARG A 58 11.07 36.77 6.94
N LYS A 59 11.41 35.48 6.83
CA LYS A 59 12.79 35.01 6.75
C LYS A 59 13.26 35.20 5.30
N THR A 60 14.10 36.20 5.06
CA THR A 60 14.57 36.53 3.70
C THR A 60 15.66 35.61 3.19
N GLU A 61 16.35 34.90 4.10
CA GLU A 61 17.53 34.11 3.76
C GLU A 61 17.68 32.88 4.66
N LEU A 62 18.12 31.78 4.04
CA LEU A 62 18.60 30.55 4.68
C LEU A 62 20.13 30.53 4.56
N SER A 63 20.83 30.46 5.68
CA SER A 63 22.30 30.37 5.70
C SER A 63 22.76 28.92 5.73
N CYS A 64 23.48 28.50 4.69
CA CYS A 64 24.09 27.17 4.54
C CYS A 64 25.61 27.34 4.49
N SER A 65 26.32 26.94 5.55
CA SER A 65 27.79 27.09 5.67
C SER A 65 28.32 28.51 5.35
N GLY A 66 27.54 29.55 5.64
CA GLY A 66 27.92 30.94 5.37
C GLY A 66 27.48 31.49 4.02
N GLN A 67 26.91 30.66 3.14
CA GLN A 67 26.24 31.09 1.92
C GLN A 67 24.74 31.29 2.15
N GLY A 68 24.22 32.43 1.70
CA GLY A 68 22.82 32.78 1.79
C GLY A 68 22.01 32.28 0.59
N PHE A 69 20.83 31.71 0.87
CA PHE A 69 19.87 31.27 -0.13
C PHE A 69 18.49 31.88 0.12
N SER A 70 17.86 32.37 -0.94
CA SER A 70 16.54 32.99 -0.87
C SER A 70 15.40 31.96 -0.96
N PRO A 71 14.17 32.31 -0.58
CA PRO A 71 13.00 31.46 -0.83
C PRO A 71 12.86 31.09 -2.31
N SER A 72 13.26 32.00 -3.21
CA SER A 72 13.21 31.77 -4.65
C SER A 72 14.13 30.64 -5.11
N ASP A 73 15.26 30.42 -4.42
CA ASP A 73 16.21 29.37 -4.79
C ASP A 73 15.69 27.99 -4.41
N LEU A 74 15.00 27.88 -3.26
CA LEU A 74 14.26 26.67 -2.88
C LEU A 74 13.12 26.37 -3.87
N ARG A 75 12.37 27.40 -4.29
CA ARG A 75 11.30 27.24 -5.28
C ARG A 75 11.84 26.83 -6.65
N LYS A 76 12.99 27.36 -7.08
CA LYS A 76 13.68 26.95 -8.31
C LYS A 76 14.13 25.48 -8.24
N PHE A 77 14.68 25.05 -7.11
CA PHE A 77 15.02 23.64 -6.91
C PHE A 77 13.78 22.74 -6.98
N ALA A 78 12.71 23.07 -6.26
CA ALA A 78 11.46 22.30 -6.30
C ALA A 78 10.93 22.17 -7.73
N LYS A 79 10.93 23.29 -8.47
CA LYS A 79 10.53 23.31 -9.87
C LYS A 79 11.45 22.44 -10.74
N SER A 80 12.77 22.47 -10.54
CA SER A 80 13.70 21.70 -11.38
C SER A 80 13.49 20.18 -11.25
N GLN A 81 13.19 19.68 -10.05
CA GLN A 81 12.88 18.27 -9.85
C GLN A 81 11.54 17.88 -10.49
N ALA A 82 10.52 18.73 -10.36
CA ALA A 82 9.23 18.52 -11.02
C ALA A 82 9.36 18.56 -12.55
N ASP A 83 10.05 19.56 -13.09
CA ASP A 83 10.30 19.69 -14.53
C ASP A 83 11.07 18.47 -15.07
N TYR A 84 12.06 17.97 -14.32
CA TYR A 84 12.81 16.76 -14.69
C TYR A 84 11.88 15.57 -14.86
N LEU A 85 11.00 15.33 -13.87
CA LEU A 85 9.99 14.25 -13.90
C LEU A 85 9.00 14.41 -15.06
N LEU A 86 8.70 15.64 -15.45
CA LEU A 86 7.76 15.96 -16.53
C LEU A 86 8.41 16.02 -17.92
N GLY A 87 9.69 15.64 -18.05
CA GLY A 87 10.37 15.51 -19.34
C GLY A 87 11.49 16.52 -19.60
N SER A 88 11.78 17.43 -18.68
CA SER A 88 12.96 18.30 -18.73
C SER A 88 14.22 17.58 -18.23
N ASN A 89 14.44 16.37 -18.73
CA ASN A 89 15.62 15.56 -18.48
C ASN A 89 16.41 15.34 -19.79
N PRO A 90 17.65 14.85 -19.75
CA PRO A 90 18.48 14.64 -20.94
C PRO A 90 17.80 13.77 -22.01
N MET A 91 16.88 12.90 -21.61
CA MET A 91 16.18 12.00 -22.49
C MET A 91 14.86 12.53 -23.00
N LYS A 92 14.34 13.69 -22.55
CA LYS A 92 13.05 14.22 -23.03
C LYS A 92 11.90 13.21 -22.90
N ILE A 93 11.81 12.55 -21.74
CA ILE A 93 10.76 11.56 -21.44
C ILE A 93 10.09 11.90 -20.11
N SER A 94 8.77 11.88 -20.03
CA SER A 94 8.08 12.05 -18.74
C SER A 94 8.13 10.76 -17.92
N CYS A 95 8.52 10.87 -16.66
CA CYS A 95 8.38 9.80 -15.67
C CYS A 95 6.91 9.59 -15.27
N LEU A 96 6.03 10.57 -15.52
CA LEU A 96 4.60 10.47 -15.28
C LEU A 96 3.92 9.84 -16.51
N VAL A 97 3.42 8.62 -16.34
CA VAL A 97 2.75 7.87 -17.40
C VAL A 97 1.51 8.64 -17.88
N GLY A 98 1.38 8.81 -19.20
CA GLY A 98 0.28 9.54 -19.82
C GLY A 98 0.47 11.06 -19.88
N TYR A 99 1.63 11.60 -19.45
CA TYR A 99 1.94 13.02 -19.54
C TYR A 99 2.98 13.32 -20.63
N GLY A 100 2.69 14.32 -21.46
CA GLY A 100 3.55 14.74 -22.57
C GLY A 100 3.54 13.76 -23.75
N ASP A 101 4.35 14.06 -24.77
CA ASP A 101 4.37 13.28 -26.02
C ASP A 101 5.18 11.98 -25.91
N ARG A 102 6.01 11.85 -24.86
CA ARG A 102 6.84 10.66 -24.63
C ARG A 102 6.86 10.32 -23.14
N TYR A 103 6.42 9.11 -22.82
CA TYR A 103 6.45 8.52 -21.48
C TYR A 103 6.65 7.00 -21.59
N PRO A 104 7.07 6.30 -20.53
CA PRO A 104 7.19 4.84 -20.56
C PRO A 104 5.83 4.17 -20.83
N GLU A 105 5.72 3.46 -21.95
CA GLU A 105 4.54 2.67 -22.31
C GLU A 105 4.57 1.25 -21.73
N ARG A 106 5.77 0.78 -21.38
CA ARG A 106 6.03 -0.55 -20.80
C ARG A 106 6.72 -0.39 -19.46
N VAL A 107 5.95 0.03 -18.46
CA VAL A 107 6.48 0.27 -17.12
C VAL A 107 6.81 -1.05 -16.45
N HIS A 108 8.09 -1.26 -16.13
CA HIS A 108 8.49 -2.29 -15.20
C HIS A 108 8.07 -1.86 -13.78
N HIS A 109 6.94 -2.36 -13.32
CA HIS A 109 6.58 -2.25 -11.91
C HIS A 109 7.29 -3.36 -11.13
N ARG A 110 7.53 -3.13 -9.83
CA ARG A 110 8.04 -4.16 -8.91
C ARG A 110 7.02 -5.31 -8.90
N GLY A 111 7.30 -6.39 -9.62
CA GLY A 111 6.38 -7.51 -9.87
C GLY A 111 6.18 -7.91 -11.35
N THR A 112 6.79 -7.24 -12.33
CA THR A 112 6.77 -7.76 -13.73
C THR A 112 7.79 -8.88 -13.90
N SER A 113 7.33 -10.12 -14.08
CA SER A 113 8.17 -11.24 -14.53
C SER A 113 8.36 -11.20 -16.05
N ILE A 114 9.61 -11.21 -16.53
CA ILE A 114 9.92 -11.43 -17.96
C ILE A 114 10.18 -12.94 -18.15
N PRO A 115 9.48 -13.64 -19.05
CA PRO A 115 9.78 -15.03 -19.38
C PRO A 115 11.16 -15.14 -20.04
N GLU A 116 11.98 -16.13 -19.64
CA GLU A 116 13.35 -16.33 -20.16
C GLU A 116 13.41 -16.61 -21.68
N ASP A 117 12.30 -17.01 -22.28
CA ASP A 117 12.20 -17.45 -23.68
C ASP A 117 11.70 -16.36 -24.64
N VAL A 118 11.37 -15.16 -24.13
CA VAL A 118 11.07 -14.02 -24.98
C VAL A 118 12.38 -13.30 -25.29
N ASP A 119 12.88 -13.48 -26.50
CA ASP A 119 13.85 -12.54 -27.07
C ASP A 119 13.13 -11.19 -27.23
N THR A 120 13.23 -10.35 -26.20
CA THR A 120 12.71 -8.98 -26.21
C THR A 120 13.58 -8.06 -27.06
N GLY A 121 14.56 -8.59 -27.81
CA GLY A 121 15.68 -7.81 -28.32
C GLY A 121 16.56 -7.26 -27.19
N MET A 122 16.56 -7.91 -26.01
CA MET A 122 17.47 -7.55 -24.90
C MET A 122 18.79 -8.33 -24.93
N ASP A 123 19.11 -9.00 -26.04
CA ASP A 123 20.49 -9.29 -26.37
C ASP A 123 21.10 -8.03 -27.01
N LEU A 124 21.80 -7.25 -26.19
CA LEU A 124 22.70 -6.18 -26.62
C LEU A 124 22.05 -4.98 -27.36
N ILE A 125 20.82 -4.60 -27.03
CA ILE A 125 20.50 -3.17 -27.11
C ILE A 125 21.19 -2.54 -25.91
N GLU A 126 22.32 -1.88 -26.15
CA GLU A 126 22.89 -0.91 -25.22
C GLU A 126 21.73 -0.11 -24.62
N SER A 127 21.76 0.04 -23.31
CA SER A 127 20.93 0.88 -22.44
C SER A 127 20.66 2.31 -22.96
N TYR A 128 20.00 2.49 -24.11
CA TYR A 128 19.93 3.76 -24.83
C TYR A 128 18.55 4.38 -25.00
N GLU A 129 17.44 3.73 -24.61
CA GLU A 129 16.12 4.38 -24.79
C GLU A 129 15.17 4.40 -23.58
N ILE A 130 15.49 3.78 -22.44
CA ILE A 130 14.80 4.04 -21.16
C ILE A 130 15.84 4.10 -20.03
N PRO A 131 15.98 5.21 -19.28
CA PRO A 131 17.06 5.37 -18.31
C PRO A 131 16.78 4.66 -16.99
N MET A 132 17.85 4.19 -16.36
CA MET A 132 17.89 3.79 -14.93
C MET A 132 17.30 4.85 -13.99
N ASP A 133 17.27 6.13 -14.39
CA ASP A 133 16.73 7.25 -13.61
C ASP A 133 15.18 7.35 -13.69
N CYS A 134 14.55 6.71 -14.68
CA CYS A 134 13.09 6.59 -14.83
C CYS A 134 12.59 5.17 -14.49
N LEU A 135 13.50 4.19 -14.49
CA LEU A 135 13.23 2.85 -14.00
C LEU A 135 13.36 2.86 -12.48
N ILE A 136 12.53 2.08 -11.78
CA ILE A 136 12.84 1.61 -10.44
C ILE A 136 13.75 0.38 -10.66
N PRO A 137 15.09 0.46 -10.60
CA PRO A 137 15.90 -0.62 -11.13
C PRO A 137 16.16 -1.68 -10.06
N CYS A 138 15.64 -2.89 -10.30
CA CYS A 138 16.15 -4.10 -9.68
C CYS A 138 17.57 -4.40 -10.21
N LYS A 139 18.61 -4.02 -9.47
CA LYS A 139 19.92 -4.68 -9.59
C LYS A 139 20.08 -5.71 -8.48
N PHE A 140 19.60 -6.92 -8.76
CA PHE A 140 20.04 -8.11 -8.07
C PHE A 140 20.17 -9.22 -9.10
N TRP A 141 21.30 -9.28 -9.82
CA TRP A 141 21.87 -10.49 -10.44
C TRP A 141 23.14 -10.14 -11.24
N ARG A 142 24.20 -9.68 -10.56
CA ARG A 142 25.58 -9.76 -11.10
C ARG A 142 26.63 -9.49 -10.03
N ASN A 143 26.65 -10.33 -9.00
CA ASN A 143 27.90 -10.72 -8.33
C ASN A 143 27.58 -11.73 -7.23
N SER A 144 27.55 -13.00 -7.60
CA SER A 144 27.94 -14.08 -6.72
C SER A 144 28.31 -15.26 -7.61
N ASN A 145 29.59 -15.60 -7.61
CA ASN A 145 30.05 -16.91 -8.06
C ASN A 145 29.25 -17.99 -7.31
N MET A 146 28.23 -18.55 -7.96
CA MET A 146 27.73 -19.87 -7.59
C MET A 146 27.46 -20.69 -8.85
N ARG A 147 28.39 -21.60 -9.07
CA ARG A 147 28.34 -22.70 -10.02
C ARG A 147 27.02 -23.45 -9.93
N LEU A 148 26.52 -23.86 -11.10
CA LEU A 148 25.75 -25.08 -11.35
C LEU A 148 24.49 -25.29 -10.50
N LEU A 149 23.34 -24.99 -11.09
CA LEU A 149 22.33 -26.03 -11.28
C LEU A 149 21.47 -25.70 -12.51
N ILE A 150 21.76 -26.37 -13.61
CA ILE A 150 20.81 -26.52 -14.71
C ILE A 150 19.64 -27.34 -14.13
N ARG A 151 18.56 -26.66 -13.75
CA ARG A 151 17.25 -27.31 -13.57
C ARG A 151 16.38 -26.90 -14.74
N ARG A 152 16.22 -27.89 -15.64
CA ARG A 152 15.12 -28.06 -16.59
C ARG A 152 13.90 -27.22 -16.26
N PHE A 153 13.38 -26.53 -17.28
CA PHE A 153 11.97 -26.17 -17.47
C PHE A 153 11.04 -26.99 -16.58
N GLY A 154 10.61 -26.37 -15.49
CA GLY A 154 9.58 -26.83 -14.60
C GLY A 154 8.74 -25.63 -14.27
N VAL A 155 7.45 -25.67 -14.62
CA VAL A 155 6.40 -24.79 -14.11
C VAL A 155 6.68 -24.54 -12.64
N ALA A 156 6.94 -23.28 -12.25
CA ALA A 156 7.05 -22.94 -10.85
C ALA A 156 5.77 -23.44 -10.15
N GLU A 157 5.92 -24.35 -9.19
CA GLU A 157 4.84 -24.68 -8.27
C GLU A 157 4.47 -23.36 -7.57
N MET A 158 3.35 -22.75 -7.96
CA MET A 158 2.80 -21.56 -7.32
C MET A 158 2.36 -21.95 -5.92
N ASN A 159 3.26 -21.80 -4.95
CA ASN A 159 2.87 -21.89 -3.55
C ASN A 159 1.98 -20.69 -3.25
N CYS A 160 0.73 -20.95 -2.88
CA CYS A 160 -0.18 -19.91 -2.43
C CYS A 160 0.41 -19.18 -1.23
N GLU A 161 0.65 -17.88 -1.35
CA GLU A 161 1.10 -17.06 -0.23
C GLU A 161 -0.06 -16.83 0.73
N THR A 162 0.20 -16.91 2.03
CA THR A 162 -0.86 -16.79 3.04
C THR A 162 -0.49 -15.75 4.09
N CYS A 163 -1.44 -14.87 4.42
CA CYS A 163 -1.31 -13.88 5.47
C CYS A 163 -2.30 -14.17 6.59
N GLN A 164 -1.79 -14.54 7.77
CA GLN A 164 -2.59 -14.71 8.98
C GLN A 164 -2.59 -13.38 9.75
N LEU A 165 -3.71 -12.66 9.73
CA LEU A 165 -3.81 -11.40 10.43
C LEU A 165 -4.03 -11.63 11.93
N LYS A 166 -3.52 -10.69 12.74
CA LYS A 166 -3.76 -10.64 14.19
C LYS A 166 -5.27 -10.80 14.49
N GLU A 167 -5.59 -11.63 15.47
CA GLU A 167 -6.97 -11.80 15.93
C GLU A 167 -7.48 -10.51 16.56
N LEU A 168 -8.68 -10.10 16.15
CA LEU A 168 -9.35 -8.90 16.65
C LEU A 168 -10.53 -9.28 17.55
N GLU A 169 -10.53 -8.75 18.77
CA GLU A 169 -11.64 -8.88 19.70
C GLU A 169 -12.57 -7.67 19.58
N LEU A 170 -13.85 -7.91 19.25
CA LEU A 170 -14.79 -6.82 18.94
C LEU A 170 -16.24 -7.16 19.27
N GLU A 171 -17.08 -6.14 19.41
CA GLU A 171 -18.52 -6.28 19.64
C GLU A 171 -19.31 -6.42 18.31
N PRO A 172 -20.52 -7.03 18.31
CA PRO A 172 -21.31 -7.22 17.10
C PRO A 172 -21.56 -5.96 16.25
N ARG A 173 -21.69 -4.80 16.89
CA ARG A 173 -21.91 -3.52 16.21
C ARG A 173 -20.67 -3.02 15.45
N GLU A 174 -19.48 -3.45 15.84
CA GLU A 174 -18.19 -3.02 15.28
C GLU A 174 -17.80 -3.88 14.06
N ILE A 175 -18.41 -5.07 13.88
CA ILE A 175 -18.05 -6.04 12.83
C ILE A 175 -18.01 -5.40 11.43
N LYS A 176 -19.06 -4.67 11.06
CA LYS A 176 -19.19 -4.13 9.70
C LYS A 176 -18.09 -3.12 9.39
N ASP A 177 -17.79 -2.27 10.35
CA ASP A 177 -16.82 -1.19 10.22
C ASP A 177 -15.39 -1.76 10.09
N VAL A 178 -15.04 -2.68 10.99
CA VAL A 178 -13.74 -3.37 11.00
C VAL A 178 -13.52 -4.20 9.74
N LEU A 179 -14.49 -5.02 9.33
CA LEU A 179 -14.33 -5.87 8.15
C LEU A 179 -14.27 -5.06 6.85
N ARG A 180 -15.05 -3.98 6.71
CA ARG A 180 -14.96 -3.08 5.55
C ARG A 180 -13.58 -2.47 5.46
N CYS A 181 -13.08 -1.91 6.57
CA CYS A 181 -11.76 -1.29 6.63
C CYS A 181 -10.66 -2.27 6.19
N ILE A 182 -10.66 -3.48 6.75
CA ILE A 182 -9.65 -4.51 6.43
C ILE A 182 -9.77 -4.99 4.98
N LEU A 183 -10.97 -5.39 4.54
CA LEU A 183 -11.17 -5.95 3.20
C LEU A 183 -10.86 -4.94 2.11
N HIS A 184 -11.35 -3.69 2.24
CA HIS A 184 -11.04 -2.65 1.27
C HIS A 184 -9.57 -2.27 1.26
N THR A 185 -8.90 -2.29 2.42
CA THR A 185 -7.45 -2.09 2.46
C THR A 185 -6.72 -3.18 1.68
N ILE A 186 -7.08 -4.46 1.85
CA ILE A 186 -6.48 -5.56 1.07
C ILE A 186 -6.76 -5.39 -0.42
N PHE A 187 -8.02 -5.11 -0.80
CA PHE A 187 -8.39 -4.89 -2.21
C PHE A 187 -7.65 -3.70 -2.82
N PHE A 188 -7.44 -2.61 -2.09
CA PHE A 188 -6.69 -1.47 -2.58
C PHE A 188 -5.24 -1.83 -2.91
N HIS A 189 -4.61 -2.70 -2.13
CA HIS A 189 -3.25 -3.20 -2.38
C HIS A 189 -3.16 -4.29 -3.46
N ARG A 190 -4.30 -4.83 -3.90
CA ARG A 190 -4.39 -5.89 -4.92
C ARG A 190 -5.16 -5.48 -6.17
N THR A 191 -5.70 -4.27 -6.21
CA THR A 191 -6.28 -3.70 -7.41
C THR A 191 -5.22 -2.90 -8.14
N LEU A 192 -4.56 -3.54 -9.10
CA LEU A 192 -3.46 -2.94 -9.86
C LEU A 192 -3.93 -2.25 -11.16
N SER A 193 -5.23 -2.32 -11.46
CA SER A 193 -5.89 -1.60 -12.55
C SER A 193 -6.17 -0.14 -12.17
N LEU A 194 -6.54 0.68 -13.16
CA LEU A 194 -6.97 2.06 -12.91
C LEU A 194 -8.24 2.09 -12.05
N VAL A 195 -8.15 2.79 -10.92
CA VAL A 195 -9.24 2.98 -9.95
C VAL A 195 -9.37 4.46 -9.59
N ARG A 196 -10.52 4.83 -9.01
CA ARG A 196 -10.73 6.17 -8.42
C ARG A 196 -10.81 6.00 -6.90
N PRO A 197 -9.70 6.18 -6.19
CA PRO A 197 -9.68 6.00 -4.75
C PRO A 197 -10.66 6.94 -4.06
N LYS A 198 -11.32 6.44 -3.02
CA LYS A 198 -12.23 7.21 -2.17
C LYS A 198 -11.90 6.95 -0.71
N ASP A 199 -11.66 8.02 0.04
CA ASP A 199 -11.47 7.96 1.49
C ASP A 199 -12.83 7.70 2.18
N VAL A 200 -12.82 6.80 3.16
CA VAL A 200 -13.98 6.45 3.97
C VAL A 200 -13.57 6.39 5.43
N ASP A 201 -14.27 7.15 6.27
CA ASP A 201 -14.09 7.15 7.71
C ASP A 201 -14.88 6.00 8.34
N CYS A 202 -14.27 5.33 9.30
CA CYS A 202 -14.95 4.37 10.17
C CYS A 202 -15.96 5.10 11.07
N ASP A 203 -17.13 4.49 11.29
CA ASP A 203 -18.17 5.05 12.15
C ASP A 203 -17.80 4.98 13.66
N PHE A 204 -17.02 3.97 14.06
CA PHE A 204 -16.72 3.68 15.46
C PHE A 204 -15.28 3.98 15.88
N PHE A 205 -14.38 4.32 14.95
CA PHE A 205 -12.95 4.47 15.18
C PHE A 205 -12.41 5.71 14.47
N GLU A 206 -11.34 6.32 14.99
CA GLU A 206 -10.64 7.43 14.32
C GLU A 206 -9.71 6.91 13.21
N ILE A 207 -10.28 6.11 12.30
CA ILE A 207 -9.56 5.45 11.20
C ILE A 207 -10.24 5.82 9.89
N THR A 208 -9.44 6.26 8.92
CA THR A 208 -9.84 6.46 7.53
C THR A 208 -9.15 5.39 6.67
N TYR A 209 -9.92 4.69 5.85
CA TYR A 209 -9.42 3.71 4.88
C TYR A 209 -9.82 4.11 3.45
N VAL A 210 -9.21 3.44 2.47
CA VAL A 210 -9.41 3.77 1.05
C VAL A 210 -10.19 2.65 0.36
N GLN A 211 -11.22 3.02 -0.41
CA GLN A 211 -11.93 2.15 -1.33
C GLN A 211 -11.43 2.35 -2.77
N CYS A 212 -11.51 1.31 -3.59
CA CYS A 212 -11.18 1.37 -5.02
C CYS A 212 -12.19 2.18 -5.87
N GLY A 213 -13.34 2.59 -5.30
CA GLY A 213 -14.39 3.28 -6.05
C GLY A 213 -15.05 2.40 -7.12
N LEU A 214 -15.17 1.10 -6.83
CA LEU A 214 -15.74 0.08 -7.72
C LEU A 214 -17.08 -0.39 -7.12
N PRO A 215 -18.23 0.09 -7.62
CA PRO A 215 -19.54 -0.17 -7.00
C PRO A 215 -19.88 -1.66 -6.86
N GLU A 216 -19.50 -2.48 -7.84
CA GLU A 216 -19.75 -3.92 -7.82
C GLU A 216 -18.96 -4.61 -6.70
N LEU A 217 -17.69 -4.22 -6.52
CA LEU A 217 -16.83 -4.73 -5.45
C LEU A 217 -17.32 -4.27 -4.07
N GLU A 218 -17.69 -3.00 -3.93
CA GLU A 218 -18.26 -2.45 -2.69
C GLU A 218 -19.53 -3.20 -2.28
N LYS A 219 -20.41 -3.48 -3.25
CA LYS A 219 -21.63 -4.26 -3.02
C LYS A 219 -21.32 -5.71 -2.61
N GLU A 220 -20.37 -6.37 -3.27
CA GLU A 220 -19.96 -7.73 -2.92
C GLU A 220 -19.41 -7.81 -1.48
N VAL A 221 -18.51 -6.89 -1.13
CA VAL A 221 -17.94 -6.79 0.23
C VAL A 221 -19.07 -6.63 1.25
N ASP A 222 -20.01 -5.72 1.02
CA ASP A 222 -21.14 -5.48 1.91
C ASP A 222 -22.06 -6.70 2.05
N GLU A 223 -22.37 -7.38 0.95
CA GLU A 223 -23.19 -8.59 0.96
C GLU A 223 -22.53 -9.69 1.79
N LYS A 224 -21.22 -9.91 1.63
CA LYS A 224 -20.45 -10.92 2.37
C LYS A 224 -20.33 -10.59 3.85
N ILE A 225 -20.10 -9.32 4.19
CA ILE A 225 -20.09 -8.86 5.58
C ILE A 225 -21.47 -9.06 6.23
N ASN A 226 -22.56 -8.74 5.53
CA ASN A 226 -23.91 -8.96 6.05
C ASN A 226 -24.20 -10.44 6.27
N GLN A 227 -23.76 -11.33 5.37
CA GLN A 227 -23.86 -12.79 5.58
C GLN A 227 -23.06 -13.24 6.80
N PHE A 228 -21.85 -12.71 7.01
CA PHE A 228 -21.04 -13.00 8.20
C PHE A 228 -21.71 -12.52 9.49
N VAL A 229 -22.25 -11.29 9.52
CA VAL A 229 -23.01 -10.78 10.68
C VAL A 229 -24.18 -11.70 11.02
N ALA A 230 -24.97 -12.12 10.03
CA ALA A 230 -26.07 -13.06 10.23
C ALA A 230 -25.60 -14.44 10.72
N TRP A 231 -24.39 -14.87 10.34
CA TRP A 231 -23.77 -16.09 10.86
C TRP A 231 -23.38 -15.94 12.33
N VAL A 232 -22.77 -14.81 12.71
CA VAL A 232 -22.36 -14.50 14.09
C VAL A 232 -23.56 -14.46 15.03
N GLU A 233 -24.69 -13.90 14.60
CA GLU A 233 -25.93 -13.88 15.39
C GLU A 233 -26.43 -15.29 15.76
N LYS A 234 -26.19 -16.28 14.90
CA LYS A 234 -26.54 -17.69 15.14
C LYS A 234 -25.49 -18.43 15.98
N HIS A 235 -24.27 -17.90 16.08
CA HIS A 235 -23.12 -18.54 16.72
C HIS A 235 -22.41 -17.60 17.70
N PRO A 236 -23.08 -17.14 18.77
CA PRO A 236 -22.51 -16.18 19.70
C PRO A 236 -21.27 -16.75 20.43
N ASN A 237 -20.30 -15.89 20.72
CA ASN A 237 -19.08 -16.18 21.47
C ASN A 237 -18.20 -17.28 20.85
N ARG A 238 -18.22 -17.44 19.52
CA ARG A 238 -17.25 -18.25 18.79
C ARG A 238 -16.21 -17.36 18.13
N SER A 239 -14.93 -17.74 18.26
CA SER A 239 -13.90 -17.27 17.33
C SER A 239 -14.26 -17.74 15.92
N SER A 240 -14.01 -16.88 14.96
CA SER A 240 -14.43 -17.04 13.57
C SER A 240 -13.38 -16.46 12.64
N GLN A 241 -13.40 -16.91 11.38
CA GLN A 241 -12.41 -16.50 10.40
C GLN A 241 -13.12 -16.16 9.09
N VAL A 242 -12.83 -14.96 8.57
CA VAL A 242 -13.18 -14.57 7.21
C VAL A 242 -11.91 -14.72 6.37
N CYS A 243 -12.03 -15.33 5.20
CA CYS A 243 -10.91 -15.54 4.29
C CYS A 243 -11.14 -14.82 2.96
N LEU A 244 -10.26 -13.89 2.59
CA LEU A 244 -10.23 -13.31 1.26
C LEU A 244 -9.15 -14.03 0.45
N SER A 245 -9.56 -14.70 -0.62
CA SER A 245 -8.68 -15.48 -1.49
C SER A 245 -8.61 -14.87 -2.88
N PHE A 246 -7.42 -14.84 -3.47
CA PHE A 246 -7.21 -14.50 -4.88
C PHE A 246 -6.77 -15.74 -5.67
N PHE A 247 -7.30 -15.90 -6.88
CA PHE A 247 -7.06 -17.10 -7.68
C PHE A 247 -7.06 -16.83 -9.19
N ASP A 248 -6.46 -17.76 -9.92
CA ASP A 248 -6.63 -17.91 -11.35
C ASP A 248 -7.53 -19.10 -11.68
N GLU A 249 -8.19 -19.04 -12.83
CA GLU A 249 -8.97 -20.15 -13.36
C GLU A 249 -8.18 -20.86 -14.45
N LYS A 250 -7.91 -22.15 -14.25
CA LYS A 250 -7.30 -23.00 -15.25
C LYS A 250 -8.34 -23.91 -15.87
N ASN A 251 -8.54 -23.77 -17.18
CA ASN A 251 -9.32 -24.72 -17.96
C ASN A 251 -8.57 -26.06 -17.99
N LYS A 252 -9.15 -27.13 -17.42
CA LYS A 252 -8.65 -28.47 -17.69
C LYS A 252 -8.98 -28.86 -19.12
N LEU A 253 -8.11 -29.66 -19.74
CA LEU A 253 -8.38 -30.31 -21.03
C LEU A 253 -9.78 -30.94 -21.00
N PRO A 254 -10.55 -30.88 -22.10
CA PRO A 254 -11.87 -31.46 -22.14
C PRO A 254 -11.79 -32.94 -21.79
N SER A 255 -12.25 -33.29 -20.60
CA SER A 255 -12.43 -34.68 -20.19
C SER A 255 -13.85 -35.07 -20.59
N TRP A 256 -14.07 -36.35 -20.91
CA TRP A 256 -15.37 -36.90 -21.35
C TRP A 256 -16.56 -36.50 -20.44
N PHE A 257 -16.31 -36.06 -19.20
CA PHE A 257 -17.30 -35.62 -18.22
C PHE A 257 -17.53 -34.09 -18.15
N GLY A 258 -17.16 -33.34 -19.19
CA GLY A 258 -17.44 -31.91 -19.32
C GLY A 258 -16.26 -31.01 -18.93
N ASN A 259 -16.40 -29.71 -19.23
CA ASN A 259 -15.40 -28.70 -18.90
C ASN A 259 -15.39 -28.48 -17.38
N LYS A 260 -14.30 -28.87 -16.71
CA LYS A 260 -14.10 -28.62 -15.28
C LYS A 260 -13.02 -27.56 -15.11
N THR A 261 -13.43 -26.34 -14.77
CA THR A 261 -12.52 -25.25 -14.40
C THR A 261 -11.97 -25.50 -12.99
N GLU A 262 -10.67 -25.34 -12.81
CA GLU A 262 -10.01 -25.44 -11.50
C GLU A 262 -9.54 -24.07 -11.05
N ARG A 263 -9.85 -23.70 -9.80
CA ARG A 263 -9.32 -22.49 -9.17
C ARG A 263 -7.94 -22.79 -8.58
N ILE A 264 -6.97 -21.98 -8.95
CA ILE A 264 -5.59 -22.03 -8.44
C ILE A 264 -5.38 -20.79 -7.60
N TYR A 265 -5.40 -20.96 -6.29
CA TYR A 265 -5.21 -19.88 -5.34
C TYR A 265 -3.73 -19.50 -5.29
N TRP A 266 -3.45 -18.21 -5.43
CA TRP A 266 -2.10 -17.66 -5.36
C TRP A 266 -1.88 -16.80 -4.11
N GLU A 267 -2.95 -16.28 -3.51
CA GLU A 267 -2.85 -15.56 -2.23
C GLU A 267 -4.12 -15.70 -1.37
N GLN A 268 -3.96 -15.85 -0.06
CA GLN A 268 -5.06 -15.89 0.90
C GLN A 268 -4.80 -15.04 2.14
N TRP A 269 -5.79 -14.27 2.53
CA TRP A 269 -5.79 -13.42 3.73
C TRP A 269 -6.80 -13.94 4.73
N PHE A 270 -6.33 -14.25 5.93
CA PHE A 270 -7.15 -14.80 7.01
C PHE A 270 -7.38 -13.75 8.08
N ILE A 271 -8.63 -13.28 8.17
CA ILE A 271 -9.08 -12.26 9.11
C ILE A 271 -9.73 -12.98 10.29
N ASN A 272 -9.01 -13.05 11.41
CA ASN A 272 -9.43 -13.76 12.61
C ASN A 272 -10.20 -12.83 13.55
N LEU A 273 -11.43 -13.19 13.91
CA LEU A 273 -12.33 -12.38 14.72
C LEU A 273 -12.85 -13.16 15.93
N HIS A 274 -12.73 -12.56 17.11
CA HIS A 274 -13.35 -13.01 18.36
C HIS A 274 -14.48 -12.05 18.75
N VAL A 275 -15.74 -12.47 18.53
CA VAL A 275 -16.90 -11.61 18.80
C VAL A 275 -17.37 -11.76 20.25
N ILE A 276 -17.26 -10.68 21.02
CA ILE A 276 -17.65 -10.64 22.43
C ILE A 276 -19.07 -10.08 22.61
N SER A 277 -19.89 -10.78 23.40
CA SER A 277 -21.21 -10.28 23.82
C SER A 277 -21.12 -9.61 25.19
N PRO A 278 -21.45 -8.31 25.33
CA PRO A 278 -21.42 -7.65 26.63
C PRO A 278 -22.43 -8.28 27.60
N LYS A 279 -22.00 -8.58 28.83
CA LYS A 279 -22.85 -9.14 29.89
C LYS A 279 -23.90 -8.09 30.31
N ARG A 280 -25.17 -8.31 29.95
CA ARG A 280 -26.30 -7.54 30.53
C ARG A 280 -26.35 -7.82 32.04
N HIS A 281 -25.96 -6.84 32.85
CA HIS A 281 -26.11 -6.93 34.30
C HIS A 281 -27.59 -7.11 34.64
N GLY A 282 -27.90 -8.23 35.32
CA GLY A 282 -29.23 -8.55 35.78
C GLY A 282 -29.75 -7.47 36.73
N LYS A 283 -31.03 -7.10 36.56
CA LYS A 283 -31.73 -6.14 37.42
C LYS A 283 -31.66 -6.61 38.89
N SER A 284 -30.88 -5.93 39.70
CA SER A 284 -30.95 -5.97 41.15
C SER A 284 -31.44 -4.61 41.64
N HIS A 285 -32.59 -4.61 42.31
CA HIS A 285 -33.19 -3.42 42.91
C HIS A 285 -32.33 -2.91 44.07
N SER A 286 -31.57 -1.83 43.85
CA SER A 286 -31.09 -0.96 44.92
C SER A 286 -30.74 0.42 44.34
N SER A 287 -31.69 1.34 44.44
CA SER A 287 -31.55 2.73 44.05
C SER A 287 -30.73 3.49 45.09
N LYS A 288 -29.39 3.51 44.96
CA LYS A 288 -28.48 4.52 45.56
C LYS A 288 -27.04 4.55 45.03
N ALA A 289 -26.74 3.96 43.86
CA ALA A 289 -25.38 3.90 43.30
C ALA A 289 -25.30 4.25 41.79
N LEU A 290 -26.07 5.22 41.30
CA LEU A 290 -26.24 5.44 39.86
C LEU A 290 -25.14 6.30 39.19
N THR A 291 -24.39 7.12 39.94
CA THR A 291 -23.44 8.08 39.35
C THR A 291 -22.01 7.54 39.18
N ASN A 292 -21.55 6.64 40.05
CA ASN A 292 -20.20 6.05 39.93
C ASN A 292 -20.13 4.86 38.96
N ILE A 293 -21.22 4.10 38.78
CA ILE A 293 -21.26 2.95 37.86
C ILE A 293 -21.26 3.41 36.40
N GLY A 294 -21.96 4.51 36.10
CA GLY A 294 -22.00 5.09 34.74
C GLY A 294 -20.65 5.62 34.26
N GLY A 295 -19.86 6.22 35.17
CA GLY A 295 -18.51 6.70 34.86
C GLY A 295 -17.52 5.57 34.56
N GLN A 296 -17.51 4.52 35.39
CA GLN A 296 -16.63 3.36 35.18
C GLN A 296 -16.97 2.59 33.89
N ALA A 297 -18.25 2.36 33.61
CA ALA A 297 -18.67 1.65 32.40
C ALA A 297 -18.35 2.44 31.11
N LEU A 298 -18.44 3.78 31.18
CA LEU A 298 -18.10 4.65 30.05
C LEU A 298 -16.59 4.68 29.80
N GLU A 299 -15.78 4.75 30.86
CA GLU A 299 -14.32 4.74 30.80
C GLU A 299 -13.78 3.39 30.32
N GLU A 300 -14.33 2.28 30.79
CA GLU A 300 -14.01 0.92 30.35
C GLU A 300 -14.37 0.71 28.86
N SER A 301 -15.53 1.21 28.41
CA SER A 301 -15.91 1.18 26.99
C SER A 301 -14.97 2.03 26.13
N SER A 302 -14.48 3.16 26.63
CA SER A 302 -13.53 4.01 25.93
C SER A 302 -12.16 3.34 25.81
N SER A 303 -11.68 2.74 26.90
CA SER A 303 -10.40 2.02 26.94
C SER A 303 -10.41 0.81 26.00
N ARG A 304 -11.50 0.02 25.98
CA ARG A 304 -11.67 -1.10 25.06
C ARG A 304 -11.65 -0.64 23.59
N ARG A 305 -12.36 0.44 23.27
CA ARG A 305 -12.40 0.99 21.91
C ARG A 305 -11.00 1.41 21.45
N ALA A 306 -10.24 2.11 22.29
CA ALA A 306 -8.87 2.50 21.98
C ALA A 306 -7.94 1.29 21.77
N ALA A 307 -8.11 0.22 22.57
CA ALA A 307 -7.35 -1.02 22.41
C ALA A 307 -7.68 -1.75 21.09
N LEU A 308 -8.96 -1.77 20.70
CA LEU A 308 -9.39 -2.30 19.42
C LEU A 308 -8.86 -1.45 18.26
N GLU A 309 -8.93 -0.13 18.34
CA GLU A 309 -8.38 0.80 17.34
C GLU A 309 -6.87 0.57 17.13
N SER A 310 -6.10 0.49 18.23
CA SER A 310 -4.68 0.13 18.18
C SER A 310 -4.45 -1.22 17.48
N SER A 311 -5.30 -2.21 17.74
CA SER A 311 -5.20 -3.53 17.10
C SER A 311 -5.56 -3.49 15.62
N ILE A 312 -6.53 -2.65 15.21
CA ILE A 312 -6.85 -2.42 13.80
C ILE A 312 -5.65 -1.79 13.10
N HIS A 313 -5.02 -0.77 13.69
CA HIS A 313 -3.79 -0.18 13.12
C HIS A 313 -2.69 -1.22 12.91
N GLU A 314 -2.44 -2.09 13.89
CA GLU A 314 -1.47 -3.18 13.72
C GLU A 314 -1.82 -4.11 12.56
N VAL A 315 -3.10 -4.47 12.39
CA VAL A 315 -3.58 -5.27 11.25
C VAL A 315 -3.39 -4.54 9.93
N LEU A 316 -3.70 -3.24 9.85
CA LEU A 316 -3.49 -2.43 8.65
C LEU A 316 -2.00 -2.37 8.28
N PHE A 317 -1.10 -2.20 9.26
CA PHE A 317 0.34 -2.28 9.02
C PHE A 317 0.80 -3.67 8.59
N GLN A 318 0.23 -4.75 9.14
CA GLN A 318 0.51 -6.12 8.67
C GLN A 318 0.12 -6.27 7.19
N ILE A 319 -1.03 -5.74 6.79
CA ILE A 319 -1.47 -5.77 5.38
C ILE A 319 -0.49 -5.02 4.49
N ILE A 320 -0.13 -3.78 4.86
CA ILE A 320 0.81 -2.95 4.09
C ILE A 320 2.17 -3.66 3.96
N ASN A 321 2.70 -4.20 5.05
CA ASN A 321 4.00 -4.87 5.05
C ASN A 321 3.97 -6.15 4.22
N PHE A 322 2.97 -7.02 4.43
CA PHE A 322 2.83 -8.25 3.66
C PHE A 322 2.64 -7.95 2.17
N ALA A 323 1.76 -7.01 1.83
CA ALA A 323 1.57 -6.58 0.45
C ALA A 323 2.84 -5.99 -0.16
N ASN A 324 3.72 -5.39 0.66
CA ASN A 324 4.98 -4.83 0.23
C ASN A 324 6.08 -5.87 0.01
N GLU A 325 6.14 -6.89 0.85
CA GLU A 325 7.13 -7.97 0.83
C GLU A 325 6.77 -9.07 -0.18
N LYS A 326 5.49 -9.44 -0.24
CA LYS A 326 4.96 -10.51 -1.09
C LYS A 326 4.35 -9.92 -2.36
N LYS A 327 5.21 -9.69 -3.35
CA LYS A 327 4.84 -9.16 -4.67
C LYS A 327 5.19 -10.09 -5.83
N ASP A 328 6.23 -10.90 -5.66
CA ASP A 328 6.81 -11.71 -6.74
C ASP A 328 5.90 -12.87 -7.16
N HIS A 329 4.93 -13.24 -6.32
CA HIS A 329 3.94 -14.29 -6.58
C HIS A 329 2.65 -13.76 -7.25
N ILE A 330 2.51 -12.43 -7.39
CA ILE A 330 1.32 -11.83 -8.00
C ILE A 330 1.31 -12.19 -9.50
N PRO A 331 0.20 -12.75 -10.04
CA PRO A 331 0.12 -13.10 -11.45
C PRO A 331 0.10 -11.85 -12.35
N PRO A 332 0.28 -12.02 -13.68
CA PRO A 332 0.20 -10.92 -14.63
C PRO A 332 -1.06 -10.06 -14.44
N ILE A 333 -0.89 -8.74 -14.47
CA ILE A 333 -1.97 -7.78 -14.18
C ILE A 333 -3.08 -7.92 -15.23
N PRO A 334 -4.34 -8.22 -14.83
CA PRO A 334 -5.46 -8.25 -15.74
C PRO A 334 -6.02 -6.83 -15.98
N ASP A 335 -6.80 -6.67 -17.06
CA ASP A 335 -7.54 -5.43 -17.36
C ASP A 335 -8.67 -5.12 -16.34
N ARG A 336 -8.89 -6.02 -15.39
CA ARG A 336 -9.92 -5.97 -14.34
C ARG A 336 -9.32 -6.35 -12.99
N ILE A 337 -10.10 -6.26 -11.92
CA ILE A 337 -9.69 -6.79 -10.61
C ILE A 337 -9.41 -8.31 -10.71
N PHE A 338 -8.43 -8.79 -9.94
CA PHE A 338 -8.13 -10.23 -9.89
C PHE A 338 -9.37 -11.04 -9.48
N ASN A 339 -9.47 -12.28 -9.97
CA ASN A 339 -10.53 -13.16 -9.50
C ASN A 339 -10.32 -13.42 -8.00
N HIS A 340 -11.40 -13.31 -7.24
CA HIS A 340 -11.34 -13.34 -5.80
C HIS A 340 -12.58 -13.99 -5.20
N GLU A 341 -12.48 -14.37 -3.94
CA GLU A 341 -13.56 -14.97 -3.17
C GLU A 341 -13.43 -14.58 -1.71
N ILE A 342 -14.49 -13.99 -1.16
CA ILE A 342 -14.64 -13.80 0.29
C ILE A 342 -15.42 -15.00 0.84
N SER A 343 -14.74 -15.82 1.62
CA SER A 343 -15.27 -16.98 2.33
C SER A 343 -15.56 -16.64 3.78
N ILE A 344 -16.74 -17.04 4.25
CA ILE A 344 -17.17 -16.93 5.64
C ILE A 344 -17.34 -18.34 6.24
N PRO A 345 -17.35 -18.51 7.58
CA PRO A 345 -17.53 -19.82 8.18
C PRO A 345 -18.82 -20.49 7.71
N SER A 346 -18.76 -21.81 7.48
CA SER A 346 -19.92 -22.57 7.02
C SER A 346 -21.01 -22.68 8.10
N THR A 347 -22.25 -22.82 7.64
CA THR A 347 -23.42 -23.15 8.47
C THR A 347 -23.58 -24.68 8.48
N ASN A 348 -22.72 -25.39 9.21
CA ASN A 348 -22.95 -26.82 9.47
C ASN A 348 -23.88 -27.02 10.64
#